data_AF-A0A563CDC4-F1
#
_entry.id   AF-A0A563CDC4-F1
#
_cell.length_a   1.000
_cell.length_b   1.000
_cell.length_c   1.000
_cell.angle_alpha   90.00
_cell.angle_beta   90.00
_cell.angle_gamma   90.00
#
_symmetry.space_group_name_H-M   'P 1'
#
loop_
_entity.id
_entity.type
_entity.pdbx_description
1 polymer ?
#
loop_
_entity_poly.entity_id
_entity_poly.type
_entity_poly.pdbx_seq_one_letter_code
_entity_poly.pdbx_strand_id
1 'polypeptide(L)'
;MGYDNCTNANLHQIAAVICANNLSAYQRIRYPAIPDGELVRFVGEDFSNVDFDMFVMGFFVFENCTLDGAKHIYGQPIYFKDSSVRNVDFCGVK
;
A
#
# COMPACT_ATOMS: atom_id res chain seq x y z
N MET A 1 14.66 13.32 12.01
CA MET A 1 15.15 12.09 11.37
C MET A 1 14.69 12.13 9.93
N GLY A 2 15.61 12.41 9.00
CA GLY A 2 15.29 12.51 7.58
C GLY A 2 15.06 11.11 7.02
N TYR A 3 13.86 10.87 6.51
CA TYR A 3 13.64 9.75 5.59
C TYR A 3 14.07 10.26 4.21
N ASP A 4 15.05 9.62 3.60
CA ASP A 4 15.67 10.03 2.35
C ASP A 4 14.63 10.20 1.23
N ASN A 5 14.76 11.25 0.41
CA ASN A 5 13.86 11.54 -0.71
C ASN A 5 13.72 10.35 -1.71
N CYS A 6 14.74 9.49 -1.80
CA CYS A 6 14.72 8.28 -2.63
C CYS A 6 13.70 7.24 -2.12
N THR A 7 13.53 7.13 -0.81
CA THR A 7 12.55 6.23 -0.19
C THR A 7 11.12 6.67 -0.49
N ASN A 8 10.85 7.99 -0.40
CA ASN A 8 9.55 8.54 -0.77
C ASN A 8 9.24 8.36 -2.27
N ALA A 9 10.22 8.58 -3.15
CA ALA A 9 10.06 8.33 -4.58
C ALA A 9 9.72 6.86 -4.89
N ASN A 10 10.36 5.91 -4.19
CA ASN A 10 10.05 4.49 -4.34
C ASN A 10 8.64 4.15 -3.82
N LEU A 11 8.17 4.79 -2.75
CA LEU A 11 6.82 4.57 -2.20
C LEU A 11 5.72 5.06 -3.16
N HIS A 12 5.91 6.23 -3.79
CA HIS A 12 5.02 6.72 -4.86
C HIS A 12 5.00 5.75 -6.06
N GLN A 13 6.15 5.19 -6.44
CA GLN A 13 6.21 4.20 -7.52
C GLN A 13 5.50 2.90 -7.14
N ILE A 14 5.65 2.44 -5.89
CA ILE A 14 4.92 1.28 -5.37
C ILE A 14 3.40 1.53 -5.41
N ALA A 15 2.95 2.71 -4.97
CA ALA A 15 1.53 3.08 -5.05
C ALA A 15 1.02 3.04 -6.49
N ALA A 16 1.75 3.66 -7.43
CA ALA A 16 1.38 3.69 -8.83
C ALA A 16 1.24 2.29 -9.46
N VAL A 17 2.16 1.36 -9.14
CA VAL A 17 2.07 -0.01 -9.67
C VAL A 17 0.98 -0.85 -9.00
N ILE A 18 0.65 -0.57 -7.74
CA ILE A 18 -0.53 -1.15 -7.06
C ILE A 18 -1.80 -0.70 -7.80
N CYS A 19 -1.96 0.61 -8.02
CA CYS A 19 -3.13 1.16 -8.72
C CYS A 19 -3.23 0.67 -10.17
N ALA A 20 -2.10 0.36 -10.80
CA ALA A 20 -2.06 -0.25 -12.13
C ALA A 20 -2.25 -1.78 -12.15
N ASN A 21 -2.50 -2.41 -10.99
CA ASN A 21 -2.59 -3.86 -10.81
C ASN A 21 -1.38 -4.64 -11.38
N ASN A 22 -0.16 -4.11 -11.22
CA ASN A 22 1.06 -4.66 -11.81
C ASN A 22 1.92 -5.38 -10.77
N LEU A 23 1.61 -6.66 -10.52
CA LEU A 23 2.31 -7.50 -9.53
C LEU A 23 3.82 -7.62 -9.82
N SER A 24 4.22 -7.79 -11.08
CA SER A 24 5.63 -7.98 -11.43
C SER A 24 6.46 -6.73 -11.11
N ALA A 25 5.95 -5.55 -11.49
CA ALA A 25 6.62 -4.29 -11.17
C ALA A 25 6.64 -4.02 -9.66
N TYR A 26 5.54 -4.33 -8.97
CA TYR A 26 5.46 -4.25 -7.52
C TYR A 26 6.55 -5.07 -6.82
N GLN A 27 6.72 -6.34 -7.17
CA GLN A 27 7.74 -7.20 -6.56
C GLN A 27 9.16 -6.69 -6.83
N ARG A 28 9.41 -6.19 -8.05
CA ARG A 28 10.72 -5.66 -8.47
C ARG A 28 11.09 -4.35 -7.76
N ILE A 29 10.12 -3.49 -7.48
CA ILE A 29 10.37 -2.21 -6.81
C ILE A 29 10.40 -2.42 -5.29
N ARG A 30 9.45 -3.18 -4.75
CA ARG A 30 9.30 -3.37 -3.31
C ARG A 30 10.46 -4.15 -2.71
N TYR A 31 10.68 -5.40 -3.09
CA TYR A 31 11.59 -6.27 -2.31
C TYR A 31 13.06 -5.82 -2.25
N PRO A 32 13.65 -5.26 -3.33
CA PRO A 32 15.01 -4.72 -3.23
C PRO A 32 15.11 -3.48 -2.33
N ALA A 33 14.02 -2.69 -2.22
CA ALA A 33 14.00 -1.44 -1.47
C ALA A 33 13.46 -1.58 -0.04
N ILE A 34 12.51 -2.49 0.16
CA ILE A 34 11.73 -2.69 1.37
C ILE A 34 11.49 -4.21 1.52
N PRO A 35 12.27 -4.89 2.36
CA PRO A 35 12.07 -6.31 2.68
C PRO A 35 10.70 -6.60 3.30
N ASP A 36 10.35 -7.88 3.36
CA ASP A 36 9.19 -8.33 4.14
C ASP A 36 9.36 -7.98 5.62
N GLY A 37 8.26 -7.58 6.25
CA GLY A 37 8.24 -7.17 7.66
C GLY A 37 8.57 -5.69 7.90
N GLU A 38 9.05 -4.96 6.89
CA GLU A 38 9.27 -3.51 7.01
C GLU A 38 7.98 -2.70 6.78
N LEU A 39 7.92 -1.55 7.45
CA LEU A 39 6.78 -0.63 7.37
C LEU A 39 6.78 0.13 6.04
N VAL A 40 5.65 0.06 5.33
CA VAL A 40 5.41 0.80 4.08
C VAL A 40 4.40 1.89 4.37
N ARG A 41 4.81 3.16 4.25
CA ARG A 41 3.94 4.32 4.47
C ARG A 41 3.57 4.97 3.14
N PHE A 42 2.29 4.99 2.81
CA PHE A 42 1.74 5.76 1.70
C PHE A 42 1.19 7.08 2.23
N VAL A 43 1.46 8.18 1.52
CA VAL A 43 1.03 9.53 1.91
C VAL A 43 0.35 10.23 0.73
N GLY A 44 -0.93 10.57 0.88
CA GLY A 44 -1.65 11.34 -0.14
C GLY A 44 -2.04 10.56 -1.40
N GLU A 45 -1.98 9.22 -1.36
CA GLU A 45 -2.25 8.37 -2.51
C GLU A 45 -3.74 8.04 -2.66
N ASP A 46 -4.16 7.79 -3.91
CA ASP A 46 -5.51 7.34 -4.23
C ASP A 46 -5.50 5.85 -4.63
N PHE A 47 -6.05 5.02 -3.75
CA PHE A 47 -6.26 3.58 -3.91
C PHE A 47 -7.75 3.23 -4.08
N SER A 48 -8.57 4.19 -4.51
CA SER A 48 -9.99 3.95 -4.73
C SER A 48 -10.22 2.82 -5.73
N ASN A 49 -11.09 1.87 -5.37
CA ASN A 49 -11.44 0.69 -6.16
C ASN A 49 -10.27 -0.26 -6.49
N VAL A 50 -9.13 -0.14 -5.82
CA VAL A 50 -8.02 -1.07 -5.99
C VAL A 50 -8.39 -2.43 -5.40
N ASP A 51 -8.09 -3.48 -6.17
CA ASP A 51 -8.15 -4.85 -5.68
C ASP A 51 -6.76 -5.28 -5.17
N PHE A 52 -6.65 -5.45 -3.86
CA PHE A 52 -5.39 -5.82 -3.21
C PHE A 52 -5.11 -7.33 -3.23
N ASP A 53 -5.98 -8.15 -3.84
CA ASP A 53 -5.86 -9.62 -3.77
C ASP A 53 -4.46 -10.10 -4.17
N MET A 54 -3.91 -9.55 -5.24
CA MET A 54 -2.63 -10.03 -5.79
C MET A 54 -1.39 -9.54 -5.02
N PHE A 55 -1.53 -8.57 -4.11
CA PHE A 55 -0.40 -7.92 -3.44
C PHE A 55 -0.23 -8.41 -2.01
N VAL A 56 1.00 -8.82 -1.67
CA VAL A 56 1.34 -9.20 -0.29
C VAL A 56 1.39 -7.94 0.56
N MET A 57 0.33 -7.63 1.30
CA MET A 57 0.31 -6.47 2.19
C MET A 57 1.03 -6.80 3.50
N GLY A 58 2.12 -6.07 3.78
CA GLY A 58 2.89 -6.17 5.02
C GLY A 58 2.40 -5.17 6.07
N PHE A 59 3.34 -4.54 6.79
CA PHE A 59 3.07 -3.46 7.74
C PHE A 59 2.73 -2.16 6.98
N PHE A 60 1.48 -2.00 6.54
CA PHE A 60 1.08 -0.85 5.72
C PHE A 60 0.49 0.28 6.56
N VAL A 61 0.91 1.51 6.28
CA VAL A 61 0.34 2.73 6.85
C VAL A 61 -0.16 3.60 5.71
N PHE A 62 -1.45 3.91 5.72
CA PHE A 62 -2.08 4.85 4.80
C PHE A 62 -2.31 6.17 5.54
N GLU A 63 -1.65 7.24 5.10
CA GLU A 63 -1.78 8.58 5.66
C GLU A 63 -2.35 9.54 4.62
N ASN A 64 -3.48 10.19 4.93
CA ASN A 64 -4.18 11.07 4.00
C ASN A 64 -4.49 10.41 2.63
N CYS A 65 -4.77 9.11 2.61
CA CYS A 65 -5.06 8.35 1.39
C CYS A 65 -6.57 8.16 1.19
N THR A 66 -6.99 7.86 -0.04
CA THR A 66 -8.37 7.43 -0.33
C THR A 66 -8.38 5.95 -0.68
N LEU A 67 -9.15 5.14 0.05
CA LEU A 67 -9.31 3.70 -0.20
C LEU A 67 -10.77 3.32 -0.49
N ASP A 68 -11.60 4.28 -0.89
CA ASP A 68 -13.02 4.05 -1.07
C ASP A 68 -13.26 2.97 -2.15
N GLY A 69 -14.03 1.93 -1.79
CA GLY A 69 -14.32 0.81 -2.68
C GLY A 69 -13.17 -0.19 -2.88
N ALA A 70 -12.05 -0.04 -2.16
CA ALA A 70 -10.95 -0.99 -2.21
C ALA A 70 -11.37 -2.39 -1.73
N LYS A 71 -10.76 -3.43 -2.30
CA LYS A 71 -11.10 -4.83 -2.03
C LYS A 71 -9.90 -5.63 -1.57
N HIS A 72 -10.17 -6.73 -0.86
CA HIS A 72 -9.15 -7.67 -0.37
C HIS A 72 -8.04 -6.98 0.43
N ILE A 73 -8.42 -6.06 1.31
CA ILE A 73 -7.47 -5.50 2.28
C ILE A 73 -7.23 -6.55 3.36
N TYR A 74 -6.08 -7.22 3.29
CA TYR A 74 -5.62 -8.18 4.31
C TYR A 74 -4.15 -7.88 4.65
N GLY A 75 -3.64 -8.41 5.76
CA GLY A 75 -2.28 -8.13 6.25
C GLY A 75 -2.31 -7.64 7.69
N GLN A 76 -1.19 -7.78 8.41
CA GLN A 76 -1.15 -7.44 9.83
C GLN A 76 0.20 -6.86 10.24
N PRO A 77 0.20 -5.72 10.96
CA PRO A 77 -0.85 -4.71 11.16
C PRO A 77 -0.99 -3.72 9.98
N ILE A 78 -2.20 -3.21 9.77
CA ILE A 78 -2.53 -2.13 8.81
C ILE A 78 -3.05 -0.93 9.59
N TYR A 79 -2.54 0.27 9.28
CA TYR A 79 -2.95 1.52 9.92
C TYR A 79 -3.53 2.50 8.90
N PHE A 80 -4.59 3.20 9.31
CA PHE A 80 -5.20 4.30 8.57
C PHE A 80 -5.12 5.57 9.42
N LYS A 81 -4.56 6.64 8.87
CA LYS A 81 -4.44 7.95 9.50
C LYS A 81 -4.97 9.01 8.53
N ASP A 82 -5.92 9.81 8.99
CA ASP A 82 -6.53 10.90 8.20
C ASP A 82 -6.99 10.46 6.78
N SER A 83 -7.33 9.18 6.62
CA SER A 83 -7.61 8.56 5.32
C SER A 83 -9.10 8.25 5.17
N SER A 84 -9.62 8.32 3.94
CA SER A 84 -10.98 7.86 3.64
C SER A 84 -10.97 6.35 3.40
N VAL A 85 -11.82 5.63 4.15
CA VAL A 85 -11.96 4.18 4.08
C VAL A 85 -13.44 3.82 4.11
N ARG A 86 -14.08 3.81 2.93
CA ARG A 86 -15.53 3.57 2.79
C ARG A 86 -15.80 2.43 1.82
N ASN A 87 -16.82 1.61 2.09
CA ASN A 87 -17.22 0.48 1.23
C ASN A 87 -16.05 -0.48 0.92
N VAL A 88 -15.18 -0.70 1.90
CA VAL A 88 -13.97 -1.51 1.78
C VAL A 88 -14.23 -2.94 2.22
N ASP A 89 -13.62 -3.88 1.52
CA ASP A 89 -13.58 -5.29 1.92
C ASP A 89 -12.28 -5.62 2.66
N PHE A 90 -12.41 -6.07 3.91
CA PHE A 90 -11.30 -6.51 4.76
C PHE A 90 -11.30 -8.03 4.87
N CYS A 91 -10.19 -8.68 4.51
CA CYS A 91 -10.04 -10.13 4.63
C CYS A 91 -9.10 -10.47 5.78
N GLY A 92 -9.46 -11.47 6.61
CA GLY A 92 -8.70 -11.82 7.82
C GLY A 92 -7.39 -12.56 7.53
N VAL A 93 -7.37 -13.39 6.50
CA VAL A 93 -6.21 -14.15 6.00
C VAL A 93 -6.48 -14.52 4.55
N LYS A 94 -5.41 -14.59 3.76
CA LYS A 94 -5.43 -15.13 2.41
C LYS A 94 -5.08 -16.62 2.42
#